data_AF-A0A1S2BVS7-F1
#
_entry.id   AF-A0A1S2BVS7-F1
#
_cell.length_a   1.000
_cell.length_b   1.000
_cell.length_c   1.000
_cell.angle_alpha   90.00
_cell.angle_beta   90.00
_cell.angle_gamma   90.00
#
_symmetry.space_group_name_H-M   'P 1'
#
loop_
_entity.id
_entity.type
_entity.pdbx_description
1 polymer ?
#
loop_
_entity_poly.entity_id
_entity_poly.type
_entity_poly.pdbx_seq_one_letter_code
_entity_poly.pdbx_strand_id
1 'polypeptide(L)'
;MVHSQTEQQWLNEFTVPLKSLLGFEGVIRKGFQRGILFGFEDYLELVDCTGRISRDDKRGAIDEKALPILERLNIGPGQWCERATRFEATYQDYRQSPRRRAA
;
A
#
# COMPACT_ATOMS: atom_id res chain seq x y z
N MET A 1 -19.54 -6.27 -3.69
CA MET A 1 -18.17 -6.21 -4.23
C MET A 1 -17.31 -7.39 -3.78
N VAL A 2 -17.34 -7.79 -2.49
CA VAL A 2 -16.69 -9.05 -2.04
C VAL A 2 -17.56 -10.28 -2.35
N HIS A 3 -18.87 -10.23 -2.09
CA HIS A 3 -19.79 -11.37 -2.32
C HIS A 3 -19.81 -11.85 -3.78
N SER A 4 -19.70 -10.94 -4.75
CA SER A 4 -19.66 -11.25 -6.18
C SER A 4 -18.36 -11.95 -6.62
N GLN A 5 -17.25 -11.77 -5.89
CA GLN A 5 -15.97 -12.43 -6.21
C GLN A 5 -15.91 -13.85 -5.62
N THR A 6 -16.63 -14.11 -4.52
CA THR A 6 -16.75 -15.44 -3.93
C THR A 6 -17.52 -16.40 -4.84
N GLU A 7 -18.56 -15.93 -5.53
CA GLU A 7 -19.32 -16.74 -6.50
C GLU A 7 -18.50 -17.18 -7.72
N GLN A 8 -17.44 -16.45 -8.05
CA GLN A 8 -16.59 -16.73 -9.22
C GLN A 8 -15.43 -17.71 -8.92
N GLN A 9 -15.36 -18.30 -7.72
CA GLN A 9 -14.31 -19.24 -7.28
C GLN A 9 -12.85 -18.73 -7.48
N TRP A 10 -12.65 -17.42 -7.65
CA TRP A 10 -11.34 -16.81 -7.86
C TRP A 10 -10.52 -16.68 -6.55
N LEU A 11 -11.19 -16.84 -5.41
CA LEU A 11 -10.61 -16.68 -4.09
C LEU A 11 -10.52 -18.07 -3.43
N ASN A 12 -9.31 -18.46 -3.00
CA ASN A 12 -9.12 -19.61 -2.10
C ASN A 12 -10.14 -19.53 -0.95
N GLU A 13 -10.66 -20.65 -0.46
CA GLU A 13 -11.54 -20.66 0.70
C GLU A 13 -10.82 -20.06 1.92
N PHE A 14 -11.05 -18.78 2.16
CA PHE A 14 -10.52 -18.10 3.32
C PHE A 14 -11.35 -18.53 4.53
N THR A 15 -10.70 -19.15 5.51
CA THR A 15 -11.34 -19.60 6.77
C THR A 15 -11.80 -18.44 7.67
N VAL A 16 -11.66 -17.20 7.21
CA VAL A 16 -12.02 -15.98 7.93
C VAL A 16 -12.88 -15.05 7.07
N PRO A 17 -13.80 -14.28 7.67
CA PRO A 17 -14.60 -13.31 6.93
C PRO A 17 -13.71 -12.32 6.17
N LEU A 18 -13.95 -12.21 4.87
CA LEU A 18 -13.24 -11.27 4.00
C LEU A 18 -13.61 -9.84 4.37
N LYS A 19 -12.65 -9.10 4.91
CA LYS A 19 -12.77 -7.67 5.12
C LYS A 19 -12.62 -6.95 3.77
N SER A 20 -13.63 -6.18 3.38
CA SER A 20 -13.56 -5.37 2.16
C SER A 20 -12.38 -4.39 2.23
N LEU A 21 -11.70 -4.23 1.11
CA LEU A 21 -10.71 -3.17 0.96
C LEU A 21 -11.38 -1.80 1.11
N LEU A 22 -10.64 -0.86 1.69
CA LEU A 22 -11.05 0.54 1.77
C LEU A 22 -10.85 1.20 0.40
N GLY A 23 -11.80 2.03 -0.01
CA GLY A 23 -11.65 2.86 -1.21
C GLY A 23 -10.69 4.03 -0.97
N PHE A 24 -10.19 4.61 -2.06
CA PHE A 24 -9.42 5.85 -2.05
C PHE A 24 -10.38 7.04 -2.06
N GLU A 25 -10.28 7.91 -1.07
CA GLU A 25 -11.12 9.11 -0.92
C GLU A 25 -10.41 10.41 -1.32
N GLY A 26 -9.09 10.35 -1.58
CA GLY A 26 -8.32 11.51 -2.01
C GLY A 26 -8.18 12.57 -0.92
N VAL A 27 -8.53 13.81 -1.28
CA VAL A 27 -8.34 14.99 -0.44
C VAL A 27 -9.23 14.95 0.80
N ILE A 28 -8.68 15.45 1.92
CA ILE A 28 -9.39 15.58 3.19
C ILE A 28 -10.56 16.58 3.03
N ARG A 29 -11.76 16.16 3.40
CA ARG A 29 -12.99 16.96 3.34
C ARG A 29 -13.48 17.24 4.75
N LYS A 30 -14.32 18.26 4.93
CA LYS A 30 -14.95 18.61 6.21
C LYS A 30 -16.02 17.60 6.69
N GLY A 31 -16.01 16.37 6.19
CA GLY A 31 -16.99 15.33 6.49
C GLY A 31 -16.32 14.07 7.00
N PHE A 32 -17.15 13.10 7.39
CA PHE A 32 -16.65 11.81 7.84
C PHE A 32 -16.20 10.97 6.64
N GLN A 33 -14.94 10.52 6.68
CA GLN A 33 -14.28 9.74 5.64
C GLN A 33 -13.86 8.38 6.23
N ARG A 34 -14.20 7.27 5.55
CA ARG A 34 -13.91 5.89 6.02
C ARG A 34 -12.79 5.21 5.24
N GLY A 35 -12.46 5.75 4.07
CA GLY A 35 -11.46 5.24 3.16
C GLY A 35 -10.08 5.80 3.38
N ILE A 36 -9.20 5.51 2.44
CA ILE A 36 -7.82 5.96 2.43
C ILE A 36 -7.80 7.42 1.97
N LEU A 37 -7.25 8.32 2.77
CA LEU A 37 -7.14 9.76 2.47
C LEU A 37 -5.98 10.03 1.51
N PHE A 38 -6.02 9.36 0.37
CA PHE A 38 -5.03 9.43 -0.67
C PHE A 38 -5.70 9.21 -2.03
N GLY A 39 -5.19 9.88 -3.08
CA GLY A 39 -5.72 9.72 -4.43
C GLY A 39 -5.35 8.36 -5.01
N PHE A 40 -6.25 7.76 -5.79
CA PHE A 40 -5.93 6.51 -6.48
C PHE A 40 -4.84 6.74 -7.55
N GLU A 41 -4.92 7.84 -8.30
CA GLU A 41 -3.90 8.21 -9.29
C GLU A 41 -2.55 8.50 -8.63
N ASP A 42 -2.54 9.29 -7.55
CA ASP A 42 -1.33 9.55 -6.76
C ASP A 42 -0.70 8.27 -6.22
N TYR A 43 -1.53 7.27 -5.87
CA TYR A 43 -1.07 5.95 -5.48
C TYR A 43 -0.41 5.17 -6.61
N LEU A 44 -1.01 5.17 -7.80
CA LEU A 44 -0.40 4.53 -8.95
C LEU A 44 0.92 5.20 -9.35
N GLU A 45 0.99 6.53 -9.31
CA GLU A 45 2.21 7.28 -9.57
C GLU A 45 3.31 6.93 -8.56
N LEU A 46 2.98 6.89 -7.26
CA LEU A 46 3.92 6.48 -6.22
C LEU A 46 4.43 5.06 -6.45
N VAL A 47 3.54 4.12 -6.82
CA VAL A 47 3.91 2.72 -7.09
C VAL A 47 4.82 2.61 -8.32
N ASP A 48 4.48 3.30 -9.42
CA ASP A 48 5.29 3.30 -10.64
C ASP A 48 6.69 3.88 -10.37
N CYS A 49 6.75 5.06 -9.75
CA CYS A 49 8.02 5.69 -9.40
C CYS A 49 8.86 4.82 -8.46
N THR A 50 8.24 4.19 -7.45
CA THR A 50 8.94 3.28 -6.54
C THR A 50 9.54 2.09 -7.30
N GLY A 51 8.80 1.51 -8.25
CA GLY A 51 9.29 0.42 -9.09
C GLY A 51 10.47 0.83 -9.97
N ARG A 52 10.43 2.04 -10.55
CA ARG A 52 11.50 2.60 -11.37
C ARG A 52 12.76 2.93 -10.57
N ILE A 53 12.62 3.46 -9.36
CA ILE A 53 13.76 3.71 -8.47
C ILE A 53 14.38 2.39 -8.01
N SER A 54 13.56 1.37 -7.71
CA SER A 54 14.04 0.07 -7.25
C SER A 54 14.87 -0.71 -8.27
N ARG A 55 14.77 -0.37 -9.56
CA ARG A 55 15.44 -1.10 -10.66
C ARG A 55 16.33 -0.15 -11.46
N ASP A 56 17.41 0.30 -10.81
CA ASP A 56 18.44 1.14 -11.42
C ASP A 56 19.11 0.50 -12.65
N ASP A 57 19.10 -0.83 -12.71
CA ASP A 57 19.65 -1.65 -13.79
C ASP A 57 18.77 -1.70 -15.06
N LYS A 58 17.58 -1.08 -15.05
CA LYS A 58 16.63 -1.11 -16.17
C LYS A 58 16.43 0.26 -16.82
N ARG A 59 16.11 0.22 -18.12
CA ARG A 59 15.70 1.41 -18.87
C ARG A 59 14.41 1.98 -18.25
N GLY A 60 14.41 3.29 -18.00
CA GLY A 60 13.31 3.96 -17.31
C GLY A 60 13.51 4.09 -15.80
N ALA A 61 14.67 3.68 -15.27
CA ALA A 61 15.10 4.04 -13.92
C ALA A 61 15.08 5.57 -13.74
N ILE A 62 14.65 5.99 -12.55
CA ILE A 62 14.60 7.40 -12.15
C ILE A 62 15.32 7.57 -10.81
N ASP A 63 15.82 8.78 -10.55
CA ASP A 63 16.48 9.10 -9.29
C ASP A 63 15.48 9.04 -8.13
N GLU A 64 15.94 8.66 -6.94
CA GLU A 64 15.13 8.56 -5.74
C GLU A 64 14.52 9.91 -5.31
N LYS A 65 15.12 11.04 -5.72
CA LYS A 65 14.61 12.40 -5.52
C LYS A 65 13.45 12.75 -6.46
N ALA A 66 13.09 11.88 -7.40
CA ALA A 66 11.96 12.07 -8.31
C ALA A 66 10.59 11.91 -7.62
N LEU A 67 10.56 11.67 -6.30
CA LEU A 67 9.35 11.54 -5.49
C LEU A 67 9.16 12.73 -4.52
N PRO A 68 8.65 13.89 -4.96
CA PRO A 68 8.34 15.03 -4.08
C PRO A 68 7.37 14.69 -2.93
N ILE A 69 6.57 13.64 -3.09
CA ILE A 69 5.67 13.16 -2.03
C ILE A 69 6.42 12.67 -0.79
N LEU A 70 7.63 12.13 -0.94
CA LEU A 70 8.42 11.66 0.20
C LEU A 70 8.89 12.80 1.08
N GLU A 71 9.20 13.96 0.49
CA GLU A 71 9.51 15.18 1.24
C GLU A 71 8.30 15.64 2.06
N ARG A 72 7.11 15.64 1.47
CA ARG A 72 5.86 16.01 2.17
C ARG A 72 5.55 15.08 3.34
N LEU A 73 5.90 13.79 3.22
CA LEU A 73 5.72 12.79 4.27
C LEU A 73 6.88 12.77 5.28
N ASN A 74 7.92 13.57 5.07
CA ASN A 74 9.16 13.57 5.85
C ASN A 74 9.81 12.17 5.91
N ILE A 75 9.83 11.47 4.77
CA ILE A 75 10.43 10.14 4.61
C ILE A 75 11.64 10.28 3.67
N GLY A 76 12.78 9.74 4.08
CA GLY A 76 13.98 9.72 3.25
C GLY A 76 13.81 8.78 2.04
N PRO A 77 14.21 9.16 0.82
CA PRO A 77 14.07 8.32 -0.38
C PRO A 77 14.72 6.94 -0.26
N GLY A 78 15.97 6.86 0.21
CA GLY A 78 16.63 5.57 0.46
C GLY A 78 15.92 4.70 1.51
N GLN A 79 15.38 5.32 2.57
CA GLN A 79 14.58 4.60 3.58
C GLN A 79 13.27 4.09 2.99
N TRP A 80 12.63 4.87 2.12
CA TRP A 80 11.43 4.44 1.40
C TRP A 80 11.73 3.24 0.52
N CYS A 81 12.77 3.30 -0.32
CA CYS A 81 13.15 2.21 -1.21
C CYS A 81 13.49 0.93 -0.46
N GLU A 82 14.23 1.02 0.65
CA GLU A 82 14.51 -0.16 1.48
C GLU A 82 13.22 -0.79 2.00
N ARG A 83 12.32 0.02 2.59
CA ARG A 83 11.06 -0.47 3.17
C ARG A 83 10.11 -1.03 2.12
N ALA A 84 10.07 -0.43 0.94
CA ALA A 84 9.21 -0.84 -0.17
C ALA A 84 9.69 -2.15 -0.81
N THR A 85 11.00 -2.41 -0.84
CA THR A 85 11.58 -3.61 -1.48
C THR A 85 11.79 -4.76 -0.49
N ARG A 86 12.10 -4.47 0.78
CA ARG A 86 12.36 -5.46 1.83
C ARG A 86 11.16 -5.67 2.75
N PHE A 87 9.95 -5.53 2.21
CA PHE A 87 8.71 -5.54 2.99
C PHE A 87 8.61 -6.74 3.96
N GLU A 88 8.94 -7.94 3.48
CA GLU A 88 8.86 -9.16 4.30
C GLU A 88 9.85 -9.19 5.47
N ALA A 89 11.00 -8.53 5.34
CA ALA A 89 11.99 -8.42 6.40
C ALA A 89 11.64 -7.30 7.38
N THR A 90 11.13 -6.17 6.88
CA THR A 90 10.88 -4.97 7.70
C THR A 90 9.58 -5.05 8.49
N TYR A 91 8.56 -5.75 8.00
CA TYR A 91 7.22 -5.77 8.59
C TYR A 91 6.80 -7.16 9.15
N GLN A 92 7.77 -7.96 9.62
CA GLN A 92 7.51 -9.30 10.17
C GLN A 92 6.48 -9.28 11.31
N ASP A 93 6.54 -8.28 12.19
CA ASP A 93 5.64 -8.13 13.33
C ASP A 93 4.19 -7.83 12.93
N TYR A 94 3.98 -7.21 11.76
CA TYR A 94 2.63 -6.95 11.24
C TYR A 94 1.94 -8.23 10.77
N ARG A 95 2.70 -9.25 10.37
CA ARG A 95 2.15 -10.59 10.06
C ARG A 95 1.76 -11.36 11.31
N GLN A 96 2.46 -11.14 12.42
CA GLN A 96 2.33 -11.93 13.64
C GLN A 96 1.50 -11.27 14.74
N SER A 97 0.86 -10.12 14.50
CA SER A 97 0.03 -9.47 15.52
C SER A 97 -0.84 -10.51 16.23
N PRO A 98 -0.58 -10.79 17.52
CA PRO A 98 -1.34 -11.78 18.25
C PRO A 98 -2.78 -11.31 18.20
N ARG A 99 -3.66 -12.10 17.57
CA ARG A 99 -5.10 -11.88 17.70
C ARG A 99 -5.35 -11.82 19.20
N ARG A 100 -5.55 -10.61 19.74
CA ARG A 100 -5.94 -10.42 21.13
C ARG A 100 -7.17 -11.30 21.32
N ARG A 101 -6.98 -12.43 22.01
CA ARG A 101 -8.09 -13.29 22.42
C ARG A 101 -8.91 -12.44 23.36
N ALA A 102 -10.07 -11.99 22.89
CA ALA A 102 -11.08 -11.44 23.77
C ALA A 102 -11.48 -12.56 24.73
N ALA A 103 -11.34 -12.29 26.03
CA ALA A 103 -11.85 -13.12 27.12
C ALA A 103 -13.36 -12.91 27.26
#